data_AF-A0A5F2H1L8-F1
#
_entry.id   AF-A0A5F2H1L8-F1
#
_cell.length_a   1.000
_cell.length_b   1.000
_cell.length_c   1.000
_cell.angle_alpha   90.00
_cell.angle_beta   90.00
_cell.angle_gamma   90.00
#
_symmetry.space_group_name_H-M   'P 1'
#
loop_
_entity.id
_entity.type
_entity.pdbx_description
1 polymer ?
#
loop_
_entity_poly.entity_id
_entity_poly.type
_entity_poly.pdbx_seq_one_letter_code
_entity_poly.pdbx_strand_id
1 'polypeptide(L)' 'MRFVAVQEPPHHSWAVFDTVRDEPAAYAGRVLIGLTSHEARCFTAAANDDAGKWRANKPLRRRAAGLIQVARPVGA' A
#
# COMPACT_ATOMS: atom_id res chain seq x y z
N MET A 1 -2.88 -2.62 -1.51
CA MET A 1 -3.41 -1.77 -0.43
C MET A 1 -2.33 -0.78 -0.08
N ARG A 2 -2.70 0.48 0.11
CA ARG A 2 -1.79 1.55 0.50
C ARG A 2 -2.52 2.38 1.55
N PHE A 3 -1.89 2.53 2.69
CA PHE A 3 -2.48 3.20 3.84
C PHE A 3 -1.83 4.56 4.03
N VAL A 4 -2.61 5.55 4.47
CA VAL A 4 -2.15 6.90 4.74
C VAL A 4 -2.71 7.40 6.07
N ALA A 5 -1.86 8.05 6.87
CA ALA A 5 -2.28 8.75 8.07
C ALA A 5 -2.80 10.14 7.67
N VAL A 6 -4.03 10.45 8.02
CA VAL A 6 -4.70 11.73 7.74
C VAL A 6 -5.08 12.36 9.07
N GLN A 7 -4.83 13.66 9.21
CA GLN A 7 -5.31 14.42 10.36
C GLN A 7 -6.78 14.81 10.12
N GLU A 8 -7.65 14.49 11.07
CA GLU A 8 -9.07 14.85 11.05
C GLU A 8 -9.28 16.22 11.74
N PRO A 9 -9.68 17.27 11.01
CA PRO A 9 -10.14 18.51 11.60
C PRO A 9 -11.53 18.32 12.24
N PRO A 10 -11.89 19.02 13.33
CA PRO A 10 -11.13 20.06 14.06
C PRO A 10 -10.29 19.54 15.23
N HIS A 11 -10.32 18.23 15.53
CA HIS A 11 -9.89 17.69 16.82
C HIS A 11 -8.38 17.37 16.93
N HIS A 12 -7.58 17.73 15.93
CA HIS A 12 -6.16 17.35 15.80
C HIS A 12 -5.87 15.84 15.91
N SER A 13 -6.92 15.02 15.90
CA SER A 13 -6.88 13.57 15.90
C SER A 13 -6.46 13.05 14.53
N TRP A 14 -5.97 11.82 14.50
CA TRP A 14 -5.49 11.17 13.30
C TRP A 14 -6.27 9.89 13.01
N ALA A 15 -6.45 9.62 11.72
CA ALA A 15 -7.03 8.38 11.22
C ALA A 15 -6.11 7.75 10.18
N VAL A 16 -6.22 6.43 10.01
CA VAL A 16 -5.54 5.72 8.93
C VAL A 16 -6.57 5.39 7.86
N PHE A 17 -6.33 5.78 6.61
CA PHE A 17 -7.21 5.50 5.47
C PHE A 17 -6.57 4.50 4.51
N ASP A 18 -7.37 3.57 3.97
CA ASP A 18 -6.98 2.78 2.80
C ASP A 18 -7.28 3.58 1.53
N THR A 19 -6.24 4.03 0.84
CA THR A 19 -6.39 4.84 -0.39
C THR A 19 -7.02 4.08 -1.55
N VAL A 20 -7.09 2.74 -1.47
CA VAL A 20 -7.70 1.91 -2.52
C VAL A 20 -9.21 1.84 -2.35
N ARG A 21 -9.67 1.86 -1.09
CA ARG A 21 -11.08 1.67 -0.73
C ARG A 21 -11.77 2.97 -0.31
N ASP A 22 -10.98 4.03 -0.12
CA ASP A 22 -11.43 5.34 0.35
C ASP A 22 -12.20 5.26 1.68
N GLU A 23 -11.82 4.29 2.52
CA GLU A 23 -12.45 4.03 3.82
C GLU A 23 -11.41 4.00 4.95
N PRO A 24 -11.81 4.31 6.20
CA PRO A 24 -10.94 4.16 7.35
C PRO A 24 -10.46 2.71 7.49
N ALA A 25 -9.16 2.54 7.70
CA ALA A 25 -8.58 1.24 7.92
C ALA A 25 -9.07 0.64 9.25
N ALA A 26 -9.35 -0.66 9.23
CA ALA A 26 -9.68 -1.43 10.42
C ALA A 26 -8.53 -2.37 10.78
N TYR A 27 -8.16 -2.41 12.06
CA TYR A 27 -7.20 -3.35 12.61
C TYR A 27 -7.83 -4.11 13.77
N ALA A 28 -7.71 -5.44 13.75
CA ALA A 28 -8.31 -6.33 14.75
C ALA A 28 -9.82 -6.06 15.02
N GLY A 29 -10.57 -5.70 13.98
CA GLY A 29 -12.00 -5.39 14.07
C GLY A 29 -12.33 -4.01 14.65
N ARG A 30 -11.33 -3.14 14.86
CA ARG A 30 -11.52 -1.75 15.30
C ARG A 30 -11.08 -0.78 14.23
N VAL A 31 -11.88 0.26 14.01
CA VAL A 31 -11.57 1.33 13.07
C VAL A 31 -10.47 2.23 13.65
N LEU A 32 -9.44 2.52 12.85
CA LEU A 32 -8.28 3.33 13.22
C LEU A 32 -8.57 4.82 13.05
N ILE A 33 -9.42 5.37 13.92
CA ILE A 33 -9.81 6.79 14.01
C ILE A 33 -9.54 7.32 15.42
N GLY A 34 -9.38 8.64 15.57
CA GLY A 34 -9.15 9.25 16.88
C GLY A 34 -7.76 9.00 17.48
N LEU A 35 -6.79 8.62 16.65
CA LEU A 35 -5.42 8.29 17.07
C LEU A 35 -4.59 9.55 17.31
N THR A 36 -3.50 9.39 18.07
CA THR A 36 -2.41 10.37 18.06
C THR A 36 -1.62 10.31 16.74
N SER A 37 -0.88 11.38 16.44
CA SER A 37 -0.02 11.45 15.24
C SER A 37 1.02 10.32 15.20
N HIS A 38 1.52 9.91 16.36
CA HIS A 38 2.50 8.84 16.48
C HIS A 38 1.87 7.48 16.18
N GLU A 39 0.73 7.17 16.80
CA GLU A 39 -0.01 5.93 16.57
C GLU A 39 -0.40 5.77 15.10
N ALA A 40 -0.98 6.81 14.49
CA ALA A 40 -1.40 6.77 13.09
C ALA A 40 -0.22 6.48 12.14
N ARG A 41 0.96 7.03 12.42
CA ARG A 41 2.18 6.73 11.64
C ARG A 41 2.66 5.30 11.85
N CYS A 42 2.68 4.81 13.09
CA CYS A 42 3.04 3.42 13.39
C CYS A 42 2.12 2.42 12.70
N PHE A 43 0.79 2.62 12.79
CA PHE A 43 -0.18 1.76 12.12
C PHE A 43 -0.07 1.84 10.60
N THR A 44 0.11 3.05 10.05
CA THR A 44 0.32 3.23 8.60
C THR A 44 1.56 2.51 8.11
N ALA A 45 2.68 2.62 8.83
CA ALA A 45 3.93 1.93 8.48
C ALA A 45 3.76 0.41 8.54
N ALA A 46 3.21 -0.12 9.64
CA ALA A 46 2.98 -1.54 9.81
C ALA A 46 2.04 -2.12 8.75
N ALA A 47 0.95 -1.41 8.42
CA ALA A 47 -0.01 -1.83 7.40
C ALA A 47 0.57 -1.80 5.98
N ASN A 48 1.41 -0.80 5.67
CA ASN A 48 2.11 -0.73 4.40
C ASN A 48 3.21 -1.79 4.26
N ASP A 49 3.92 -2.11 5.35
CA ASP A 49 4.91 -3.20 5.38
C ASP A 49 4.24 -4.56 5.18
N ASP A 50 3.12 -4.81 5.87
CA ASP A 50 2.33 -6.04 5.67
C ASP A 50 1.85 -6.13 4.22
N ALA A 51 1.22 -5.08 3.69
CA ALA A 51 0.79 -5.02 2.30
C ALA A 51 1.96 -5.21 1.31
N GLY A 52 3.16 -4.72 1.66
CA GLY A 52 4.40 -4.93 0.92
C GLY A 52 4.83 -6.41 0.90
N LYS A 53 4.74 -7.10 2.03
CA LYS A 53 5.02 -8.54 2.15
C LYS A 53 4.04 -9.38 1.33
N TRP A 54 2.74 -9.05 1.34
CA TRP A 54 1.75 -9.68 0.46
C TRP A 54 2.05 -9.46 -1.03
N ARG A 55 2.59 -8.29 -1.41
CA ARG A 55 3.00 -8.03 -2.80
C ARG A 55 4.28 -8.76 -3.19
N ALA A 56 5.22 -8.94 -2.26
CA ALA A 56 6.44 -9.71 -2.49
C ALA A 56 6.15 -11.22 -2.62
N ASN A 57 5.14 -11.73 -1.92
CA ASN A 57 4.69 -13.13 -2.01
C ASN A 57 3.66 -13.40 -3.11
N LYS A 58 3.25 -12.41 -3.92
CA LYS A 58 2.61 -12.73 -5.20
C LYS A 58 3.71 -13.31 -6.09
N PRO A 59 3.65 -14.60 -6.52
CA PRO A 59 4.52 -15.04 -7.59
C PRO A 59 4.26 -14.06 -8.72
N LEU A 60 5.34 -13.50 -9.22
CA LEU A 60 5.37 -12.56 -10.31
C LEU A 60 4.69 -13.26 -11.51
N ARG A 61 3.35 -13.21 -11.59
CA ARG A 61 2.62 -13.40 -12.84
C ARG A 61 2.93 -12.16 -13.66
N ARG A 62 4.20 -12.07 -14.11
CA ARG A 62 4.51 -11.48 -15.39
C ARG A 62 3.55 -12.19 -16.34
N ARG A 63 2.50 -11.49 -16.72
CA ARG A 63 1.89 -11.72 -18.02
C ARG A 63 3.06 -11.76 -18.99
N ALA A 64 3.34 -12.94 -19.53
CA ALA A 64 4.03 -13.07 -20.79
C ALA A 64 3.13 -12.40 -21.84
N ALA A 65 3.17 -11.07 -21.88
CA ALA A 65 2.71 -10.29 -23.01
C ALA A 65 3.97 -9.98 -23.79
N GLY A 66 4.07 -10.59 -24.97
CA GLY A 66 5.28 -10.65 -25.75
C GLY A 66 5.87 -9.27 -26.03
N LEU A 67 7.19 -9.22 -25.99
CA LEU A 67 7.95 -8.32 -26.83
C LEU A 67 9.15 -9.10 -27.32
N ILE A 68 9.00 -9.48 -28.59
CA ILE A 68 9.96 -10.03 -29.52
C ILE A 68 11.32 -9.37 -29.26
N GLN A 69 12.30 -10.13 -28.77
CA GLN A 69 13.69 -9.72 -28.92
C GLN A 69 14.04 -9.98 -30.39
N VAL A 70 13.91 -8.94 -31.21
CA VAL A 70 14.37 -8.94 -32.59
C VAL A 70 15.88 -9.20 -32.54
N ALA A 71 16.28 -10.37 -33.03
CA ALA A 71 17.66 -10.63 -33.40
C ALA A 71 18.07 -9.58 -34.44
N ARG A 72 18.99 -8.69 -34.09
CA ARG A 72 19.70 -7.88 -35.08
C ARG A 72 20.79 -8.76 -35.69
N PRO A 73 20.81 -9.00 -37.00
CA PRO A 73 22.00 -9.51 -37.67
C PRO A 73 22.92 -8.32 -37.95
N VAL A 74 24.22 -8.50 -37.79
CA VAL A 74 25.17 -7.95 -38.75
C VAL A 74 26.45 -8.77 -38.67
N GLY A 75 26.68 -9.57 -39.71
CA GLY A 75 28.01 -9.96 -40.10
C GLY A 75 28.53 -8.93 -41.09
N ALA A 76 29.82 -8.63 -41.00
CA ALA A 76 30.74 -8.48 -42.12
C ALA A 76 32.16 -8.57 -41.52
#